data_AF-A0A447JBR2-F1
#
_entry.id   AF-A0A447JBR2-F1
#
_cell.length_a   1.000
_cell.length_b   1.000
_cell.length_c   1.000
_cell.angle_alpha   90.00
_cell.angle_beta   90.00
_cell.angle_gamma   90.00
#
_symmetry.space_group_name_H-M   'P 1'
#
loop_
_entity.id
_entity.type
_entity.pdbx_description
1 polymer ?
#
loop_
_entity_poly.entity_id
_entity_poly.type
_entity_poly.pdbx_seq_one_letter_code
_entity_poly.pdbx_strand_id
1 'polypeptide(L)'
;MDTSKPEVIREAAMAGAHIINDVRSLSEPGALEAAAETGLPVSLMHMQGNPKTMQEAPKYDDVFAEVNRYFIEQIARCEKAGIAKEKLLLDPGFGFGKNLSHNYTLLARLGEFHHFNLPLLVGMSRKTMVGQLLNVGPSDRLNGSLACAVIAAMQGAQIIRVHDVKKP
;
A
#
# COMPACT_ATOMS: atom_id res chain seq x y z
N MET A 1 2.67 9.94 -8.09
CA MET A 1 1.52 9.71 -8.98
C MET A 1 0.81 8.43 -8.54
N ASP A 2 -0.50 8.31 -8.73
CA ASP A 2 -1.28 7.10 -8.39
C ASP A 2 -1.90 6.52 -9.67
N THR A 3 -1.34 5.43 -10.19
CA THR A 3 -1.74 4.85 -11.48
C THR A 3 -1.21 3.43 -11.65
N SER A 4 -1.90 2.62 -12.45
CA SER A 4 -1.45 1.30 -12.91
C SER A 4 -1.12 1.27 -14.40
N LYS A 5 -1.32 2.38 -15.11
CA LYS A 5 -1.24 2.42 -16.58
C LYS A 5 0.16 2.81 -17.06
N PRO A 6 0.81 2.02 -17.93
CA PRO A 6 2.17 2.27 -18.37
C PRO A 6 2.36 3.62 -19.08
N GLU A 7 1.38 4.03 -19.88
CA GLU A 7 1.41 5.34 -20.56
C GLU A 7 1.38 6.49 -19.54
N VAL A 8 0.55 6.38 -18.49
CA VAL A 8 0.47 7.40 -17.44
C VAL A 8 1.75 7.43 -16.61
N ILE A 9 2.38 6.27 -16.36
CA ILE A 9 3.67 6.19 -15.66
C ILE A 9 4.74 7.00 -16.40
N ARG A 10 4.88 6.78 -17.72
CA ARG A 10 5.88 7.48 -18.54
C ARG A 10 5.64 8.97 -18.59
N GLU A 11 4.42 9.39 -18.90
CA GLU A 11 4.07 10.81 -19.02
C GLU A 11 4.23 11.56 -17.69
N ALA A 12 3.79 10.95 -16.58
CA ALA A 12 3.92 11.58 -15.28
C ALA A 12 5.39 11.67 -14.81
N ALA A 13 6.22 10.69 -15.15
CA ALA A 13 7.66 10.77 -14.89
C ALA A 13 8.30 11.92 -15.68
N MET A 14 7.99 12.07 -16.97
CA MET A 14 8.47 13.21 -17.78
C MET A 14 7.98 14.56 -17.25
N ALA A 15 6.79 14.60 -16.66
CA ALA A 15 6.23 15.79 -16.02
C ALA A 15 6.80 16.07 -14.61
N GLY A 16 7.77 15.30 -14.12
CA GLY A 16 8.44 15.53 -12.84
C GLY A 16 7.81 14.84 -11.62
N ALA A 17 7.05 13.76 -11.82
CA ALA A 17 6.59 12.95 -10.70
C ALA A 17 7.76 12.17 -10.07
N HIS A 18 7.73 12.02 -8.73
CA HIS A 18 8.86 11.48 -7.96
C HIS A 18 8.68 10.04 -7.48
N ILE A 19 7.45 9.52 -7.43
CA ILE A 19 7.13 8.18 -6.94
C ILE A 19 5.97 7.62 -7.76
N ILE A 20 6.09 6.36 -8.19
CA ILE A 20 5.02 5.55 -8.77
C ILE A 20 4.29 4.84 -7.63
N ASN A 21 3.06 5.23 -7.33
CA ASN A 21 2.20 4.51 -6.39
C ASN A 21 1.19 3.69 -7.19
N ASP A 22 1.42 2.39 -7.33
CA ASP A 22 0.52 1.51 -8.08
C ASP A 22 -0.14 0.48 -7.15
N VAL A 23 -1.45 0.62 -6.95
CA VAL A 23 -2.28 -0.33 -6.18
C VAL A 23 -2.30 -1.75 -6.77
N ARG A 24 -1.86 -1.92 -8.01
CA ARG A 24 -1.75 -3.22 -8.70
C ARG A 24 -0.32 -3.76 -8.73
N SER A 25 0.65 -3.08 -8.11
CA SER A 25 2.06 -3.47 -8.08
C SER A 25 2.63 -3.79 -9.47
N LEU A 26 2.36 -2.91 -10.43
CA LEU A 26 2.87 -2.99 -11.80
C LEU A 26 2.42 -4.25 -12.55
N SER A 27 1.26 -4.83 -12.21
CA SER A 27 0.79 -6.08 -12.82
C SER A 27 0.07 -5.88 -14.16
N GLU A 28 -0.32 -4.65 -14.52
CA GLU A 28 -0.84 -4.36 -15.86
C GLU A 28 0.25 -4.59 -16.93
N PRO A 29 -0.11 -5.09 -18.13
CA PRO A 29 0.85 -5.30 -19.21
C PRO A 29 1.64 -4.02 -19.54
N GLY A 30 2.97 -4.10 -19.53
CA GLY A 30 3.86 -2.98 -19.83
C GLY A 30 4.18 -2.07 -18.64
N ALA A 31 3.50 -2.21 -17.49
CA ALA A 31 3.69 -1.32 -16.34
C ALA A 31 5.04 -1.54 -15.65
N LEU A 32 5.53 -2.78 -15.60
CA LEU A 32 6.83 -3.10 -15.00
C LEU A 32 7.99 -2.51 -15.81
N GLU A 33 7.91 -2.65 -17.14
CA GLU A 33 8.88 -2.11 -18.09
C GLU A 33 8.87 -0.59 -18.04
N ALA A 34 7.67 0.03 -18.07
CA ALA A 34 7.53 1.48 -17.94
C ALA A 34 8.13 2.01 -16.63
N ALA A 35 7.89 1.33 -15.50
CA ALA A 35 8.46 1.73 -14.22
C ALA A 35 10.00 1.64 -14.22
N ALA A 36 10.56 0.54 -14.74
CA ALA A 36 12.00 0.36 -14.85
C ALA A 36 12.67 1.44 -15.72
N GLU A 37 12.07 1.79 -16.86
CA GLU A 37 12.53 2.86 -17.76
C GLU A 37 12.61 4.22 -17.05
N THR A 38 11.67 4.53 -16.16
CA THR A 38 11.64 5.83 -15.46
C THR A 38 12.73 5.98 -14.41
N GLY A 39 13.22 4.85 -13.86
CA GLY A 39 14.12 4.84 -12.72
C GLY A 39 13.57 5.44 -11.43
N LEU A 40 12.27 5.75 -11.35
CA LEU A 40 11.63 6.30 -10.15
C LEU A 40 11.41 5.25 -9.06
N PRO A 41 11.34 5.67 -7.79
CA PRO A 41 10.82 4.83 -6.71
C PRO A 41 9.40 4.30 -6.95
N VAL A 42 9.14 3.07 -6.52
CA VAL A 42 7.88 2.34 -6.70
C VAL A 42 7.34 1.86 -5.36
N SER A 43 6.08 2.18 -5.08
CA SER A 43 5.33 1.57 -3.97
C SER A 43 4.64 0.29 -4.44
N LEU A 44 5.00 -0.84 -3.83
CA LEU A 44 4.40 -2.15 -4.05
C LEU A 44 3.31 -2.38 -3.00
N MET A 45 2.06 -2.46 -3.44
CA MET A 45 0.91 -2.62 -2.56
C MET A 45 0.31 -4.03 -2.65
N HIS A 46 0.06 -4.67 -1.51
CA HIS A 46 -0.67 -5.93 -1.48
C HIS A 46 -2.18 -5.73 -1.66
N MET A 47 -2.77 -6.43 -2.63
CA MET A 47 -4.21 -6.56 -2.81
C MET A 47 -4.57 -8.01 -3.13
N GLN A 48 -5.56 -8.59 -2.42
CA GLN A 48 -6.16 -9.86 -2.81
C GLN A 48 -7.32 -9.60 -3.77
N GLY A 49 -7.34 -10.33 -4.90
CA GLY A 49 -8.33 -10.15 -5.95
C GLY A 49 -8.12 -8.87 -6.76
N ASN A 50 -9.20 -8.27 -7.25
CA ASN A 50 -9.17 -7.01 -7.99
C ASN A 50 -10.11 -5.98 -7.32
N PRO A 51 -9.98 -4.67 -7.63
CA PRO A 51 -10.77 -3.65 -6.95
C PRO A 51 -12.29 -3.82 -7.02
N LYS A 52 -12.81 -4.56 -8.00
CA LYS A 52 -14.25 -4.81 -8.16
C LYS A 52 -14.76 -5.92 -7.23
N THR A 53 -13.95 -6.96 -6.98
CA THR A 53 -14.38 -8.18 -6.24
C THR A 53 -13.71 -8.36 -4.88
N MET A 54 -12.66 -7.59 -4.57
CA MET A 54 -11.80 -7.81 -3.40
C MET A 54 -12.56 -7.77 -2.05
N GLN A 55 -13.73 -7.13 -1.99
CA GLN A 55 -14.49 -6.99 -0.74
C GLN A 55 -15.56 -8.07 -0.53
N GLU A 56 -15.80 -8.97 -1.49
CA GLU A 56 -16.92 -9.91 -1.42
C GLU A 56 -16.72 -10.97 -0.32
N ALA A 57 -15.55 -11.62 -0.28
CA ALA A 57 -15.23 -12.61 0.74
C ALA A 57 -13.71 -12.81 0.89
N PRO A 58 -12.94 -11.80 1.34
CA PRO A 58 -11.50 -11.96 1.51
C PRO A 58 -11.20 -13.01 2.59
N LYS A 59 -10.39 -14.01 2.24
CA LYS A 59 -9.99 -15.12 3.11
C LYS A 59 -8.48 -15.29 3.04
N TYR A 60 -7.88 -15.46 4.21
CA TYR A 60 -6.46 -15.74 4.40
C TYR A 60 -6.37 -16.81 5.48
N ASP A 61 -5.40 -17.70 5.35
CA ASP A 61 -5.05 -18.62 6.44
C ASP A 61 -4.25 -17.86 7.50
N ASP A 62 -3.28 -17.05 7.06
CA ASP A 62 -2.58 -16.04 7.86
C ASP A 62 -2.29 -14.83 6.95
N VAL A 63 -3.06 -13.75 7.15
CA VAL A 63 -2.93 -12.53 6.34
C VAL A 63 -1.53 -11.93 6.39
N PHE A 64 -0.83 -12.02 7.53
CA PHE A 64 0.52 -11.46 7.63
C PHE A 64 1.49 -12.31 6.83
N ALA A 65 1.46 -13.64 7.00
CA ALA A 65 2.34 -14.54 6.28
C ALA A 65 2.16 -14.45 4.75
N GLU A 66 0.91 -14.31 4.30
CA GLU A 66 0.59 -14.16 2.88
C GLU A 66 1.05 -12.81 2.32
N VAL A 67 0.80 -11.70 3.03
CA VAL A 67 1.31 -10.37 2.64
C VAL A 67 2.85 -10.35 2.62
N ASN A 68 3.48 -11.00 3.60
CA ASN A 68 4.94 -11.12 3.67
C ASN A 68 5.50 -11.88 2.46
N ARG A 69 4.91 -13.04 2.13
CA ARG A 69 5.31 -13.84 0.96
C ARG A 69 5.11 -13.07 -0.34
N TYR A 70 4.00 -12.34 -0.46
CA TYR A 70 3.74 -11.48 -1.61
C TYR A 70 4.86 -10.43 -1.80
N PHE A 71 5.31 -9.76 -0.74
CA PHE A 71 6.41 -8.81 -0.86
C PHE A 71 7.73 -9.46 -1.31
N ILE A 72 8.06 -10.66 -0.83
CA ILE A 72 9.22 -11.42 -1.30
C ILE A 72 9.14 -11.62 -2.83
N GLU A 73 7.98 -12.05 -3.33
CA GLU A 73 7.76 -12.31 -4.75
C GLU A 73 7.81 -11.03 -5.59
N GLN A 74 7.18 -9.94 -5.14
CA GLN A 74 7.15 -8.69 -5.89
C GLN A 74 8.50 -7.96 -5.91
N ILE A 75 9.26 -8.01 -4.81
CA ILE A 75 10.63 -7.48 -4.78
C ILE A 75 11.49 -8.23 -5.81
N ALA A 76 11.46 -9.56 -5.79
CA ALA A 76 12.23 -10.38 -6.74
C ALA A 76 11.79 -10.14 -8.19
N ARG A 77 10.50 -9.91 -8.44
CA ARG A 77 9.98 -9.54 -9.76
C ARG A 77 10.52 -8.19 -10.24
N CYS A 78 10.58 -7.20 -9.36
CA CYS A 78 11.10 -5.86 -9.66
C CYS A 78 12.61 -5.88 -9.93
N GLU A 79 13.39 -6.58 -9.09
CA GLU A 79 14.84 -6.71 -9.27
C GLU A 79 15.18 -7.38 -10.61
N LYS A 80 14.45 -8.45 -10.98
CA LYS A 80 14.62 -9.12 -12.29
C LYS A 80 14.33 -8.22 -13.49
N ALA A 81 13.49 -7.20 -13.32
CA ALA A 81 13.19 -6.21 -14.35
C ALA A 81 14.14 -4.99 -14.32
N GLY A 82 15.15 -4.99 -13.44
CA GLY A 82 16.14 -3.91 -13.33
C GLY A 82 15.76 -2.78 -12.37
N ILE A 83 14.70 -2.94 -11.57
CA ILE A 83 14.34 -1.99 -10.52
C ILE A 83 15.10 -2.37 -9.25
N ALA A 84 16.11 -1.57 -8.89
CA ALA A 84 16.92 -1.78 -7.70
C ALA A 84 16.05 -1.79 -6.42
N LYS A 85 16.36 -2.69 -5.49
CA LYS A 85 15.59 -2.87 -4.24
C LYS A 85 15.44 -1.58 -3.45
N GLU A 86 16.46 -0.71 -3.44
CA GLU A 86 16.47 0.57 -2.72
C GLU A 86 15.45 1.58 -3.24
N LYS A 87 14.89 1.34 -4.44
CA LYS A 87 13.82 2.16 -5.03
C LYS A 87 12.42 1.67 -4.62
N LEU A 88 12.31 0.57 -3.87
CA LEU A 88 11.03 -0.02 -3.52
C LEU A 88 10.52 0.50 -2.17
N LEU A 89 9.21 0.70 -2.08
CA LEU A 89 8.47 0.92 -0.86
C LEU A 89 7.40 -0.17 -0.74
N LEU A 90 7.01 -0.52 0.48
CA LEU A 90 6.00 -1.55 0.73
C LEU A 90 4.74 -0.95 1.36
N ASP A 91 3.57 -1.31 0.83
CA ASP A 91 2.26 -0.96 1.38
C ASP A 91 1.44 -2.24 1.63
N PRO A 92 1.12 -2.58 2.89
CA PRO A 92 0.29 -3.76 3.23
C PRO A 92 -1.13 -3.72 2.63
N GLY A 93 -1.57 -2.59 2.11
CA GLY A 93 -2.83 -2.43 1.39
C GLY A 93 -4.05 -2.56 2.30
N PHE A 94 -4.11 -1.73 3.35
CA PHE A 94 -5.27 -1.69 4.26
C PHE A 94 -6.57 -1.49 3.47
N GLY A 95 -7.59 -2.32 3.70
CA GLY A 95 -8.86 -2.25 2.98
C GLY A 95 -8.80 -2.70 1.52
N PHE A 96 -7.71 -3.32 1.06
CA PHE A 96 -7.61 -3.94 -0.26
C PHE A 96 -7.62 -5.46 -0.12
N GLY A 97 -8.81 -6.05 -0.27
CA GLY A 97 -9.00 -7.48 -0.11
C GLY A 97 -8.89 -7.95 1.33
N LYS A 98 -9.37 -7.18 2.31
CA LYS A 98 -9.16 -7.45 3.75
C LYS A 98 -10.38 -7.05 4.57
N ASN A 99 -10.85 -7.95 5.42
CA ASN A 99 -11.91 -7.69 6.39
C ASN A 99 -11.36 -6.91 7.61
N LEU A 100 -12.22 -6.63 8.59
CA LEU A 100 -11.85 -5.85 9.77
C LEU A 100 -10.68 -6.47 10.56
N SER A 101 -10.75 -7.76 10.87
CA SER A 101 -9.70 -8.44 11.65
C SER A 101 -8.38 -8.47 10.89
N HIS A 102 -8.39 -8.76 9.59
CA HIS A 102 -7.19 -8.75 8.75
C HIS A 102 -6.47 -7.40 8.78
N ASN A 103 -7.23 -6.30 8.69
CA ASN A 103 -6.66 -4.96 8.73
C ASN A 103 -5.99 -4.65 10.08
N TYR A 104 -6.64 -5.00 11.20
CA TYR A 104 -6.03 -4.76 12.52
C TYR A 104 -4.88 -5.72 12.83
N THR A 105 -4.91 -6.96 12.33
CA THR A 105 -3.76 -7.88 12.41
C THR A 105 -2.53 -7.29 11.71
N LEU A 106 -2.70 -6.73 10.51
CA LEU A 106 -1.59 -6.09 9.79
C LEU A 106 -1.11 -4.81 10.48
N LEU A 107 -2.01 -4.03 11.08
CA LEU A 107 -1.61 -2.84 11.83
C LEU A 107 -0.85 -3.23 13.11
N ALA A 108 -1.28 -4.27 13.82
CA ALA A 108 -0.62 -4.74 15.03
C ALA A 108 0.79 -5.32 14.78
N ARG A 109 1.01 -5.88 13.59
CA ARG A 109 2.26 -6.52 13.17
C ARG A 109 3.05 -5.68 12.16
N LEU A 110 2.71 -4.40 11.98
CA LEU A 110 3.27 -3.55 10.92
C LEU A 110 4.80 -3.44 11.04
N GLY A 111 5.31 -3.29 12.27
CA GLY A 111 6.74 -3.17 12.53
C GLY A 111 7.56 -4.41 12.11
N GLU A 112 6.93 -5.57 11.99
CA GLU A 112 7.63 -6.78 11.54
C GLU A 112 8.08 -6.65 10.08
N PHE A 113 7.38 -5.92 9.22
CA PHE A 113 7.77 -5.72 7.81
C PHE A 113 9.10 -4.96 7.64
N HIS A 114 9.65 -4.35 8.69
CA HIS A 114 10.98 -3.72 8.62
C HIS A 114 12.11 -4.73 8.37
N HIS A 115 11.88 -6.04 8.52
CA HIS A 115 12.88 -7.06 8.15
C HIS A 115 13.30 -6.98 6.68
N PHE A 116 12.46 -6.42 5.80
CA PHE A 116 12.80 -6.18 4.39
C PHE A 116 13.86 -5.07 4.20
N ASN A 117 14.08 -4.23 5.22
CA ASN A 117 14.90 -3.02 5.18
C ASN A 117 14.46 -2.05 4.06
N LEU A 118 13.14 -1.87 3.92
CA LEU A 118 12.51 -0.97 2.95
C LEU A 118 11.53 -0.01 3.64
N PRO A 119 11.31 1.20 3.08
CA PRO A 119 10.30 2.11 3.61
C PRO A 119 8.89 1.53 3.55
N LEU A 120 8.12 1.74 4.61
CA LEU A 120 6.70 1.41 4.66
C LEU A 120 5.86 2.65 4.34
N LEU A 121 4.98 2.51 3.36
CA LEU A 121 3.92 3.46 3.04
C LEU A 121 2.60 2.88 3.53
N VAL A 122 1.86 3.63 4.35
CA VAL A 122 0.55 3.19 4.86
C VAL A 122 -0.54 4.21 4.60
N GLY A 123 -1.72 3.74 4.19
CA GLY A 123 -2.90 4.58 4.02
C GLY A 123 -4.12 4.01 4.73
N MET A 124 -4.51 4.59 5.87
CA MET A 124 -5.68 4.15 6.66
C MET A 124 -6.75 5.23 6.82
N SER A 125 -6.44 6.47 6.41
CA SER A 125 -7.31 7.63 6.59
C SER A 125 -8.71 7.41 6.00
N ARG A 126 -9.73 7.58 6.85
CA ARG A 126 -11.17 7.46 6.56
C ARG A 126 -11.61 6.10 5.98
N LYS A 127 -10.77 5.07 6.04
CA LYS A 127 -11.09 3.74 5.51
C LYS A 127 -12.19 3.02 6.29
N THR A 128 -12.79 2.02 5.65
CA THR A 128 -13.85 1.18 6.20
C THR A 128 -13.47 0.50 7.51
N MET A 129 -12.19 0.14 7.71
CA MET A 129 -11.72 -0.43 8.98
C MET A 129 -11.96 0.48 10.20
N VAL A 130 -11.95 1.80 10.01
CA VAL A 130 -12.26 2.77 11.08
C VAL A 130 -13.76 2.88 11.26
N GLY A 131 -14.49 3.03 10.15
CA GLY A 131 -15.95 3.17 10.17
C GLY A 131 -16.68 1.95 10.75
N GLN A 132 -16.23 0.74 10.40
CA GLN A 132 -16.80 -0.52 10.89
C GLN A 132 -16.50 -0.73 12.38
N LEU A 133 -15.29 -0.39 12.84
CA LEU A 133 -14.95 -0.54 14.26
C LEU A 133 -15.74 0.44 15.14
N LEU A 134 -15.88 1.68 14.70
CA LEU A 134 -16.54 2.74 15.48
C LEU A 134 -18.05 2.84 15.19
N ASN A 135 -18.56 2.09 14.21
CA ASN A 135 -19.92 2.18 13.69
C ASN A 135 -20.32 3.62 13.25
N VAL A 136 -19.47 4.26 12.44
CA VAL A 136 -19.65 5.65 11.98
C VAL A 136 -19.46 5.87 10.47
N GLY A 137 -20.10 6.91 9.95
CA GLY A 137 -19.96 7.38 8.57
C GLY A 137 -18.57 7.99 8.28
N PRO A 138 -18.20 8.21 6.99
CA PRO A 138 -16.88 8.72 6.61
C PRO A 138 -16.50 10.10 7.17
N SER A 139 -17.48 10.96 7.48
CA SER A 139 -17.30 12.27 8.11
C SER A 139 -16.69 12.18 9.50
N ASP A 140 -17.05 11.13 10.26
CA ASP A 140 -16.75 11.03 11.70
C ASP A 140 -15.55 10.11 11.99
N ARG A 141 -14.75 9.80 10.97
CA ARG A 141 -13.59 8.88 11.08
C ARG A 141 -12.29 9.57 11.44
N LEU A 142 -12.28 10.89 11.70
CA LEU A 142 -11.04 11.64 11.91
C LEU A 142 -10.22 11.09 13.09
N ASN A 143 -10.83 10.94 14.26
CA ASN A 143 -10.13 10.48 15.47
C ASN A 143 -9.58 9.06 15.31
N GLY A 144 -10.37 8.14 14.73
CA GLY A 144 -9.89 6.79 14.45
C GLY A 144 -8.78 6.77 13.39
N SER A 145 -8.86 7.64 12.38
CA SER A 145 -7.80 7.78 11.36
C SER A 145 -6.49 8.27 11.97
N LEU A 146 -6.55 9.23 12.89
CA LEU A 146 -5.39 9.74 13.62
C LEU A 146 -4.80 8.66 14.52
N ALA A 147 -5.63 7.90 15.23
CA ALA A 147 -5.17 6.78 16.05
C ALA A 147 -4.40 5.74 15.20
N CYS A 148 -4.95 5.35 14.04
CA CYS A 148 -4.25 4.46 13.10
C CYS A 148 -2.92 5.04 12.61
N ALA A 149 -2.90 6.33 12.25
CA ALA A 149 -1.68 7.01 11.80
C ALA A 149 -0.60 7.02 12.90
N VAL A 150 -0.96 7.36 14.15
CA VAL A 150 -0.04 7.36 15.29
C VAL A 150 0.49 5.95 15.56
N ILE A 151 -0.36 4.93 15.56
CA ILE A 151 0.07 3.53 15.78
C ILE A 151 1.06 3.09 14.71
N ALA A 152 0.82 3.44 13.43
CA ALA A 152 1.76 3.12 12.36
C ALA A 152 3.07 3.91 12.47
N ALA A 153 3.01 5.19 12.82
CA ALA A 153 4.20 6.02 13.06
C ALA A 153 5.06 5.48 14.20
N MET A 154 4.44 5.07 15.31
CA MET A 154 5.13 4.45 16.46
C MET A 154 5.79 3.12 16.09
N GLN A 155 5.27 2.41 15.09
CA GLN A 155 5.88 1.21 14.54
C GLN A 155 6.87 1.49 13.40
N GLY A 156 7.22 2.75 13.15
CA GLY A 156 8.28 3.15 12.22
C GLY A 156 7.86 3.30 10.76
N ALA A 157 6.56 3.40 10.44
CA ALA A 157 6.14 3.71 9.08
C ALA A 157 6.65 5.09 8.62
N GLN A 158 7.32 5.12 7.47
CA GLN A 158 8.03 6.30 6.97
C GLN A 158 7.11 7.25 6.18
N ILE A 159 6.05 6.71 5.55
CA ILE A 159 5.09 7.51 4.79
C ILE A 159 3.66 7.18 5.25
N ILE A 160 2.91 8.19 5.65
CA ILE A 160 1.50 8.05 6.03
C ILE A 160 0.64 8.85 5.03
N ARG A 161 -0.16 8.14 4.24
CA ARG A 161 -1.11 8.73 3.27
C ARG A 161 -2.42 9.08 3.97
N VAL A 162 -2.71 10.37 4.06
CA VAL A 162 -3.92 10.91 4.72
C VAL A 162 -4.71 11.85 3.81
N HIS A 163 -6.02 11.97 4.06
CA HIS A 163 -6.84 13.04 3.46
C HIS A 163 -6.68 14.36 4.22
N ASP A 164 -6.55 14.27 5.55
CA ASP A 164 -6.50 15.41 6.47
C ASP A 164 -5.04 15.71 6.87
N VAL A 165 -4.35 16.58 6.13
CA VAL A 165 -2.91 16.91 6.35
C VAL A 165 -2.71 17.81 7.56
N LYS A 166 -3.53 18.86 7.69
CA LYS A 166 -3.59 19.70 8.88
C LYS A 166 -4.79 19.23 9.70
N LYS A 167 -4.57 18.91 10.97
CA LYS A 167 -5.69 18.71 11.90
C LYS A 167 -6.40 20.07 12.06
N PRO A 168 -7.73 20.15 11.86
CA PRO A 168 -8.46 21.38 12.14
C PRO A 168 -8.34 21.76 13.63
#